data_AF-A0A4Y8V9V9-F1
#
_entry.id   AF-A0A4Y8V9V9-F1
#
_cell.length_a   1.000
_cell.length_b   1.000
_cell.length_c   1.000
_cell.angle_alpha   90.00
_cell.angle_beta   90.00
_cell.angle_gamma   90.00
#
_symmetry.space_group_name_H-M   'P 1'
#
loop_
_entity.id
_entity.type
_entity.pdbx_description
1 polymer ?
#
loop_
_entity_poly.entity_id
_entity_poly.type
_entity_poly.pdbx_seq_one_letter_code
_entity_poly.pdbx_strand_id
1 'polypeptide(L)'
;MYYLRKISEQTWFAKPALDSDAISELSTIDHDLSVWKFSGNSINSEEIDNLALALAMTRSKIEELYIVKIDLSKIQKRYKWTVALHEELGLSYFDSMNNKHTNLILEDFWHQGFLAEFIKKEIECVDNYVYYDVPTLEELLYKAVENGMLAESRVKERGGDWKRSLKKMRDLHRLQTAS
;
A
#
# COMPACT_ATOMS: atom_id res chain seq x y z
N MET A 1 5.50 13.86 7.43
CA MET A 1 5.52 12.38 7.38
C MET A 1 4.11 11.93 7.13
N TYR A 2 3.91 11.07 6.14
CA TYR A 2 2.62 10.53 5.77
C TYR A 2 2.66 9.00 5.85
N TYR A 3 1.48 8.40 5.80
CA TYR A 3 1.31 6.95 5.89
C TYR A 3 0.44 6.46 4.75
N LEU A 4 0.69 5.24 4.30
CA LEU A 4 -0.04 4.59 3.23
C LEU A 4 -0.79 3.39 3.76
N ARG A 5 -2.02 3.22 3.32
CA ARG A 5 -2.84 2.05 3.62
C ARG A 5 -3.48 1.53 2.34
N LYS A 6 -3.33 0.23 2.08
CA LYS A 6 -4.15 -0.45 1.06
C LYS A 6 -5.62 -0.38 1.47
N ILE A 7 -6.50 -0.01 0.56
CA ILE A 7 -7.96 -0.04 0.75
C ILE A 7 -8.63 -0.81 -0.39
N SER A 8 -9.83 -1.34 -0.17
CA SER A 8 -10.58 -2.02 -1.22
C SER A 8 -11.47 -1.07 -2.02
N GLU A 9 -11.68 -1.35 -3.31
CA GLU A 9 -12.57 -0.52 -4.12
C GLU A 9 -14.03 -0.58 -3.64
N GLN A 10 -14.49 -1.81 -3.40
CA GLN A 10 -15.89 -2.11 -3.09
C GLN A 10 -16.36 -1.45 -1.79
N THR A 11 -15.49 -1.43 -0.78
CA THR A 11 -15.81 -0.81 0.51
C THR A 11 -15.81 0.71 0.41
N TRP A 12 -14.83 1.29 -0.27
CA TRP A 12 -14.53 2.71 -0.12
C TRP A 12 -15.13 3.59 -1.22
N PHE A 13 -15.26 3.08 -2.44
CA PHE A 13 -15.70 3.84 -3.61
C PHE A 13 -17.14 3.52 -4.02
N ALA A 14 -17.64 2.31 -3.78
CA ALA A 14 -18.95 1.88 -4.31
C ALA A 14 -20.15 2.58 -3.64
N LYS A 15 -19.99 3.11 -2.42
CA LYS A 15 -21.09 3.69 -1.63
C LYS A 15 -20.86 5.17 -1.34
N PRO A 16 -21.91 6.02 -1.40
CA PRO A 16 -21.78 7.46 -1.18
C PRO A 16 -21.53 7.82 0.29
N ALA A 17 -21.95 6.98 1.24
CA ALA A 17 -21.79 7.20 2.67
C ALA A 17 -20.81 6.19 3.28
N LEU A 18 -20.19 6.58 4.40
CA LEU A 18 -19.43 5.67 5.25
C LEU A 18 -20.38 4.66 5.90
N ASP A 19 -20.05 3.38 5.85
CA ASP A 19 -20.85 2.32 6.44
C ASP A 19 -20.02 1.33 7.28
N SER A 20 -20.68 0.27 7.76
CA SER A 20 -20.05 -0.75 8.60
C SER A 20 -18.93 -1.52 7.88
N ASP A 21 -18.97 -1.63 6.56
CA ASP A 21 -17.95 -2.37 5.79
C ASP A 21 -16.62 -1.62 5.86
N ALA A 22 -16.66 -0.29 5.76
CA ALA A 22 -15.48 0.57 5.87
C ALA A 22 -14.81 0.49 7.25
N ILE A 23 -15.60 0.45 8.32
CA ILE A 23 -15.06 0.28 9.68
C ILE A 23 -14.50 -1.13 9.85
N SER A 24 -15.18 -2.16 9.33
CA SER A 24 -14.75 -3.55 9.43
C SER A 24 -13.43 -3.83 8.70
N GLU A 25 -13.17 -3.15 7.58
CA GLU A 25 -11.88 -3.24 6.87
C GLU A 25 -10.71 -2.66 7.67
N LEU A 26 -11.00 -1.76 8.62
CA LEU A 26 -10.03 -1.21 9.58
C LEU A 26 -9.94 -2.02 10.88
N SER A 27 -10.47 -3.24 10.88
CA SER A 27 -10.26 -4.17 12.00
C SER A 27 -8.77 -4.37 12.26
N THR A 28 -8.45 -4.48 13.54
CA THR A 28 -7.08 -4.57 14.03
C THR A 28 -6.81 -5.94 14.64
N ILE A 29 -5.53 -6.30 14.71
CA ILE A 29 -5.04 -7.43 15.48
C ILE A 29 -4.20 -6.81 16.59
N ASP A 30 -4.54 -7.09 17.86
CA ASP A 30 -3.88 -6.48 19.02
C ASP A 30 -3.82 -4.94 18.95
N HIS A 31 -4.91 -4.31 18.51
CA HIS A 31 -5.04 -2.86 18.26
C HIS A 31 -4.20 -2.29 17.12
N ASP A 32 -3.41 -3.10 16.44
CA ASP A 32 -2.54 -2.66 15.36
C ASP A 32 -3.25 -2.66 14.00
N LEU A 33 -3.12 -1.52 13.30
CA LEU A 33 -3.49 -1.35 11.91
C LEU A 33 -2.25 -1.06 11.06
N SER A 34 -1.89 -2.01 10.20
CA SER A 34 -0.73 -1.91 9.30
C SER A 34 -0.80 -0.72 8.35
N VAL A 35 0.28 0.08 8.34
CA VAL A 35 0.51 1.19 7.42
C VAL A 35 1.98 1.28 7.01
N TRP A 36 2.27 2.06 5.98
CA TRP A 36 3.63 2.24 5.47
C TRP A 36 3.99 3.73 5.42
N LYS A 37 5.08 4.10 6.09
CA LYS A 37 5.61 5.46 6.16
C LYS A 37 6.13 5.91 4.80
N PHE A 38 5.84 7.15 4.43
CA PHE A 38 6.50 7.82 3.33
C PHE A 38 6.78 9.29 3.64
N SER A 39 7.87 9.78 3.05
CA SER A 39 8.41 11.10 3.35
C SER A 39 8.09 12.16 2.30
N GLY A 40 7.68 11.74 1.10
CA GLY A 40 7.27 12.63 0.02
C GLY A 40 5.96 13.37 0.28
N ASN A 41 5.69 14.41 -0.52
CA ASN A 41 4.43 15.17 -0.47
C ASN A 41 3.45 14.75 -1.58
N SER A 42 3.93 14.02 -2.59
CA SER A 42 3.16 13.57 -3.75
C SER A 42 2.84 12.09 -3.63
N ILE A 43 1.59 11.71 -3.91
CA ILE A 43 1.18 10.31 -4.03
C ILE A 43 1.72 9.67 -5.33
N ASN A 44 2.15 10.49 -6.29
CA ASN A 44 2.77 10.06 -7.54
C ASN A 44 4.29 10.22 -7.41
N SER A 45 4.96 9.28 -6.75
CA SER A 45 6.42 9.27 -6.63
C SER A 45 6.98 7.85 -6.61
N GLU A 46 8.26 7.71 -6.98
CA GLU A 46 8.96 6.42 -6.99
C GLU A 46 8.99 5.76 -5.61
N GLU A 47 9.01 6.53 -4.51
CA GLU A 47 8.88 5.97 -3.16
C GLU A 47 7.52 5.26 -2.99
N ILE A 48 6.43 5.85 -3.47
CA ILE A 48 5.10 5.26 -3.41
C ILE A 48 5.01 4.01 -4.28
N ASP A 49 5.58 4.04 -5.49
CA ASP A 49 5.62 2.87 -6.38
C ASP A 49 6.34 1.68 -5.73
N ASN A 50 7.47 1.92 -5.09
CA ASN A 50 8.21 0.89 -4.36
C ASN A 50 7.43 0.37 -3.15
N LEU A 51 6.76 1.26 -2.41
CA LEU A 51 5.90 0.88 -1.29
C LEU A 51 4.66 0.10 -1.75
N ALA A 52 4.07 0.46 -2.89
CA ALA A 52 2.95 -0.25 -3.49
C ALA A 52 3.35 -1.66 -3.91
N LEU A 53 4.51 -1.80 -4.55
CA LEU A 53 5.08 -3.10 -4.87
C LEU A 53 5.37 -3.92 -3.61
N ALA A 54 5.98 -3.31 -2.58
CA ALA A 54 6.26 -3.99 -1.31
C ALA A 54 4.97 -4.48 -0.64
N LEU A 55 3.93 -3.65 -0.59
CA LEU A 55 2.59 -4.00 -0.11
C LEU A 55 2.01 -5.18 -0.89
N ALA A 56 2.06 -5.13 -2.23
CA ALA A 56 1.56 -6.19 -3.09
C ALA A 56 2.31 -7.52 -2.84
N MET A 57 3.63 -7.47 -2.70
CA MET A 57 4.50 -8.64 -2.50
C MET A 57 4.32 -9.33 -1.15
N THR A 58 3.54 -8.77 -0.22
CA THR A 58 3.06 -9.52 0.96
C THR A 58 2.09 -10.65 0.57
N ARG A 59 1.41 -10.54 -0.57
CA ARG A 59 0.41 -11.49 -1.07
C ARG A 59 0.97 -12.40 -2.17
N SER A 60 0.39 -13.59 -2.31
CA SER A 60 0.89 -14.63 -3.22
C SER A 60 0.48 -14.40 -4.67
N LYS A 61 -0.64 -13.71 -4.84
CA LYS A 61 -1.17 -13.27 -6.12
C LYS A 61 -0.87 -11.80 -6.33
N ILE A 62 -0.65 -11.44 -7.60
CA ILE A 62 -0.62 -10.05 -8.02
C ILE A 62 -2.06 -9.65 -8.29
N GLU A 63 -2.56 -8.73 -7.48
CA GLU A 63 -3.91 -8.20 -7.57
C GLU A 63 -3.81 -6.68 -7.58
N GLU A 64 -4.80 -6.06 -8.22
CA GLU A 64 -4.93 -4.61 -8.17
C GLU A 64 -5.10 -4.12 -6.73
N LEU A 65 -4.71 -2.87 -6.50
CA LEU A 65 -4.82 -2.27 -5.18
C LEU A 65 -4.99 -0.76 -5.26
N TYR A 66 -5.81 -0.24 -4.36
CA TYR A 66 -5.88 1.18 -4.05
C TYR A 66 -5.06 1.46 -2.81
N ILE A 67 -4.31 2.55 -2.81
CA ILE A 67 -3.57 3.04 -1.65
C ILE A 67 -4.04 4.45 -1.33
N VAL A 68 -4.40 4.69 -0.08
CA VAL A 68 -4.75 6.03 0.42
C VAL A 68 -3.62 6.61 1.27
N LYS A 69 -3.40 7.91 1.12
CA LYS A 69 -2.51 8.74 1.94
C LYS A 69 -3.21 9.13 3.24
N ILE A 70 -2.50 8.92 4.34
CA ILE A 70 -2.92 9.27 5.69
C ILE A 70 -1.99 10.32 6.26
N ASP A 71 -2.56 11.44 6.68
CA ASP A 71 -1.87 12.53 7.36
C ASP A 71 -2.34 12.61 8.82
N LEU A 72 -1.53 12.08 9.74
CA LEU A 72 -1.85 12.06 11.16
C LEU A 72 -2.00 13.46 11.75
N SER A 73 -1.37 14.49 11.15
CA SER A 73 -1.52 15.87 11.62
C SER A 73 -2.92 16.41 11.34
N LYS A 74 -3.52 16.04 10.20
CA LYS A 74 -4.92 16.36 9.89
C LYS A 74 -5.88 15.63 10.83
N ILE A 75 -5.62 14.36 11.13
CA ILE A 75 -6.41 13.57 12.10
C ILE A 75 -6.38 14.24 13.47
N GLN A 76 -5.19 14.55 14.00
CA GLN A 76 -5.02 15.24 15.28
C GLN A 76 -5.79 16.57 15.30
N LYS A 77 -5.68 17.37 14.23
CA LYS A 77 -6.36 18.68 14.16
C LYS A 77 -7.88 18.54 14.20
N ARG A 78 -8.42 17.57 13.44
CA ARG A 78 -9.86 17.36 13.22
C ARG A 78 -10.55 16.67 14.40
N TYR A 79 -9.97 15.57 14.89
CA TYR A 79 -10.60 14.72 15.91
C TYR A 79 -10.01 14.88 17.32
N LYS A 80 -8.97 15.72 17.48
CA LYS A 80 -8.22 15.87 18.75
C LYS A 80 -7.61 14.55 19.24
N TRP A 81 -7.34 13.65 18.32
CA TRP A 81 -6.81 12.31 18.59
C TRP A 81 -5.38 12.17 18.10
N THR A 82 -4.47 11.95 19.06
CA THR A 82 -3.05 11.72 18.78
C THR A 82 -2.86 10.24 18.54
N VAL A 83 -2.78 9.87 17.26
CA VAL A 83 -2.61 8.48 16.84
C VAL A 83 -1.25 7.97 17.32
N ALA A 84 -1.25 6.98 18.21
CA ALA A 84 -0.04 6.31 18.64
C ALA A 84 0.45 5.32 17.57
N LEU A 85 1.75 5.05 17.57
CA LEU A 85 2.40 4.18 16.60
C LEU A 85 3.09 3.03 17.32
N HIS A 86 3.03 1.86 16.71
CA HIS A 86 3.84 0.71 17.08
C HIS A 86 4.84 0.41 15.94
N GLU A 87 6.13 0.49 16.23
CA GLU A 87 7.19 0.23 15.26
C GLU A 87 7.33 -1.27 15.03
N GLU A 88 7.13 -1.71 13.79
CA GLU A 88 7.25 -3.11 13.40
C GLU A 88 7.76 -3.18 11.96
N LEU A 89 8.71 -4.09 11.69
CA LEU A 89 9.19 -4.31 10.33
C LEU A 89 8.13 -5.02 9.48
N GLY A 90 8.04 -4.62 8.21
CA GLY A 90 7.17 -5.28 7.25
C GLY A 90 7.66 -6.69 6.94
N LEU A 91 6.72 -7.55 6.54
CA LEU A 91 7.00 -8.90 6.06
C LEU A 91 6.81 -8.98 4.53
N SER A 92 7.35 -8.01 3.81
CA SER A 92 7.38 -8.04 2.34
C SER A 92 8.60 -8.80 1.84
N TYR A 93 8.46 -9.36 0.65
CA TYR A 93 9.58 -9.91 -0.13
C TYR A 93 10.40 -8.82 -0.84
N PHE A 94 10.02 -7.54 -0.68
CA PHE A 94 10.82 -6.38 -1.05
C PHE A 94 11.54 -5.82 0.19
N ASP A 95 12.61 -6.49 0.60
CA ASP A 95 13.23 -6.31 1.92
C ASP A 95 13.67 -4.88 2.23
N SER A 96 14.18 -4.16 1.23
CA SER A 96 14.66 -2.78 1.39
C SER A 96 13.56 -1.81 1.81
N MET A 97 12.28 -2.17 1.61
CA MET A 97 11.13 -1.37 2.03
C MET A 97 10.61 -1.74 3.42
N ASN A 98 10.99 -2.89 4.01
CA ASN A 98 10.38 -3.39 5.24
C ASN A 98 10.55 -2.44 6.45
N ASN A 99 11.58 -1.59 6.46
CA ASN A 99 11.77 -0.57 7.49
C ASN A 99 10.78 0.62 7.41
N LYS A 100 9.96 0.68 6.35
CA LYS A 100 8.91 1.69 6.18
C LYS A 100 7.59 1.26 6.80
N HIS A 101 7.41 -0.01 7.11
CA HIS A 101 6.21 -0.50 7.80
C HIS A 101 6.15 0.03 9.24
N THR A 102 4.93 0.19 9.75
CA THR A 102 4.59 0.44 11.15
C THR A 102 3.10 0.18 11.33
N ASN A 103 2.61 0.15 12.56
CA ASN A 103 1.18 0.07 12.84
C ASN A 103 0.67 1.37 13.46
N LEU A 104 -0.53 1.79 13.06
CA LEU A 104 -1.32 2.73 13.84
C LEU A 104 -2.00 1.96 14.97
N ILE A 105 -1.95 2.48 16.19
CA ILE A 105 -2.65 1.88 17.32
C ILE A 105 -4.08 2.44 17.37
N LEU A 106 -5.07 1.58 17.15
CA LEU A 106 -6.50 1.86 17.26
C LEU A 106 -7.06 1.16 18.49
N GLU A 107 -7.14 1.89 19.60
CA GLU A 107 -7.52 1.31 20.91
C GLU A 107 -8.97 0.81 20.94
N ASP A 108 -9.86 1.42 20.14
CA ASP A 108 -11.29 1.11 20.18
C ASP A 108 -11.98 1.39 18.83
N PHE A 109 -13.29 1.10 18.81
CA PHE A 109 -14.15 1.31 17.66
C PHE A 109 -14.32 2.80 17.29
N TRP A 110 -14.16 3.74 18.23
CA TRP A 110 -14.23 5.17 17.92
C TRP A 110 -13.03 5.60 17.09
N HIS A 111 -11.83 5.15 17.46
CA HIS A 111 -10.61 5.40 16.69
C HIS A 111 -10.71 4.82 15.27
N GLN A 112 -11.26 3.61 15.12
CA GLN A 112 -11.57 3.04 13.80
C GLN A 112 -12.56 3.91 13.02
N GLY A 113 -13.64 4.37 13.66
CA GLY A 113 -14.62 5.26 13.05
C GLY A 113 -14.04 6.60 12.58
N PHE A 114 -13.20 7.25 13.39
CA PHE A 114 -12.53 8.50 13.02
C PHE A 114 -11.59 8.32 11.84
N LEU A 115 -10.83 7.23 11.83
CA LEU A 115 -9.96 6.91 10.70
C LEU A 115 -10.78 6.60 9.43
N ALA A 116 -11.91 5.91 9.57
CA ALA A 116 -12.78 5.61 8.44
C ALA A 116 -13.41 6.89 7.84
N GLU A 117 -13.91 7.80 8.68
CA GLU A 117 -14.40 9.11 8.23
C GLU A 117 -13.28 9.92 7.56
N PHE A 118 -12.07 9.85 8.10
CA PHE A 118 -10.90 10.51 7.53
C PHE A 118 -10.56 9.98 6.14
N ILE A 119 -10.40 8.66 5.98
CA ILE A 119 -10.10 8.02 4.70
C ILE A 119 -11.17 8.36 3.67
N LYS A 120 -12.46 8.31 4.07
CA LYS A 120 -13.58 8.64 3.18
C LYS A 120 -13.44 10.04 2.57
N LYS A 121 -12.96 11.02 3.32
CA LYS A 121 -12.71 12.39 2.83
C LYS A 121 -11.45 12.48 1.99
N GLU A 122 -10.38 11.77 2.35
CA GLU A 122 -9.15 11.83 1.57
C GLU A 122 -9.38 11.28 0.16
N ILE A 123 -10.16 10.21 -0.01
CA ILE A 123 -10.45 9.63 -1.34
C ILE A 123 -11.39 10.49 -2.22
N GLU A 124 -12.00 11.55 -1.70
CA GLU A 124 -12.72 12.54 -2.51
C GLU A 124 -11.76 13.39 -3.36
N CYS A 125 -10.46 13.35 -3.06
CA CYS A 125 -9.41 14.08 -3.78
C CYS A 125 -8.41 13.10 -4.39
N VAL A 126 -8.29 13.16 -5.73
CA VAL A 126 -7.44 12.27 -6.53
C VAL A 126 -5.95 12.34 -6.20
N ASP A 127 -5.49 13.41 -5.53
CA ASP A 127 -4.09 13.59 -5.11
C ASP A 127 -3.76 12.90 -3.76
N ASN A 128 -4.75 12.26 -3.14
CA ASN A 128 -4.59 11.56 -1.86
C ASN A 128 -4.73 10.05 -1.97
N TYR A 129 -5.01 9.50 -3.15
CA TYR A 129 -4.99 8.07 -3.36
C TYR A 129 -4.41 7.73 -4.73
N VAL A 130 -3.98 6.48 -4.89
CA VAL A 130 -3.46 5.97 -6.16
C VAL A 130 -3.98 4.55 -6.37
N TYR A 131 -4.23 4.21 -7.63
CA TYR A 131 -4.63 2.88 -8.06
C TYR A 131 -3.50 2.25 -8.86
N TYR A 132 -3.21 0.99 -8.55
CA TYR A 132 -2.27 0.17 -9.32
C TYR A 132 -3.01 -1.03 -9.90
N ASP A 133 -3.06 -1.09 -11.23
CA ASP A 133 -3.49 -2.30 -11.94
C ASP A 133 -2.38 -3.36 -11.97
N VAL A 134 -2.74 -4.57 -12.37
CA VAL A 134 -1.80 -5.70 -12.46
C VAL A 134 -0.63 -5.40 -13.42
N PRO A 135 -0.84 -4.94 -14.67
CA PRO A 135 0.26 -4.62 -15.58
C PRO A 135 1.26 -3.61 -15.01
N THR A 136 0.79 -2.57 -14.31
CA THR A 136 1.64 -1.58 -13.67
C THR A 136 2.49 -2.22 -12.58
N LEU A 137 1.90 -3.08 -11.72
CA LEU A 137 2.66 -3.81 -10.70
C LEU A 137 3.69 -4.78 -11.31
N GLU A 138 3.37 -5.43 -12.42
CA GLU A 138 4.32 -6.29 -13.15
C GLU A 138 5.50 -5.49 -13.73
N GLU A 139 5.24 -4.30 -14.26
CA GLU A 139 6.27 -3.40 -14.77
C GLU A 139 7.15 -2.83 -13.64
N LEU A 140 6.55 -2.46 -12.50
CA LEU A 140 7.28 -2.05 -11.31
C LEU A 140 8.18 -3.18 -10.78
N LEU A 141 7.66 -4.42 -10.73
CA LEU A 141 8.43 -5.60 -10.36
C LEU A 141 9.65 -5.77 -11.27
N TYR A 142 9.45 -5.70 -12.59
CA TYR A 142 10.53 -5.82 -13.56
C TYR A 142 11.60 -4.75 -13.34
N LYS A 143 11.21 -3.47 -13.30
CA LYS A 143 12.13 -2.35 -13.08
C LYS A 143 12.91 -2.47 -11.77
N ALA A 144 12.24 -2.84 -10.68
CA ALA A 144 12.90 -3.00 -9.39
C ALA A 144 13.97 -4.10 -9.42
N VAL A 145 13.74 -5.19 -10.15
CA VAL A 145 14.73 -6.28 -10.31
C VAL A 145 15.89 -5.84 -11.21
N GLU A 146 15.60 -5.27 -12.37
CA GLU A 146 16.65 -4.89 -13.34
C GLU A 146 17.52 -3.73 -12.82
N ASN A 147 16.97 -2.83 -12.01
CA ASN A 147 17.73 -1.76 -11.34
C ASN A 147 18.45 -2.23 -10.06
N GLY A 148 18.35 -3.52 -9.70
CA GLY A 148 19.02 -4.10 -8.53
C GLY A 148 18.42 -3.69 -7.18
N MET A 149 17.24 -3.06 -7.17
CA MET A 149 16.54 -2.68 -5.94
C MET A 149 15.90 -3.88 -5.25
N LEU A 150 15.41 -4.84 -6.04
CA LEU A 150 14.78 -6.08 -5.59
C LEU A 150 15.58 -7.29 -6.07
N ALA A 151 16.05 -8.11 -5.14
CA ALA A 151 16.80 -9.31 -5.50
C ALA A 151 15.89 -10.36 -6.17
N GLU A 152 16.33 -10.88 -7.33
CA GLU A 152 15.59 -11.94 -8.04
C GLU A 152 15.40 -13.20 -7.18
N SER A 153 16.32 -13.49 -6.26
CA SER A 153 16.17 -14.59 -5.30
C SER A 153 14.92 -14.45 -4.45
N ARG A 154 14.59 -13.23 -4.01
CA ARG A 154 13.38 -12.95 -3.20
C ARG A 154 12.11 -13.11 -4.02
N VAL A 155 12.12 -12.72 -5.29
CA VAL A 155 11.00 -12.99 -6.22
C VAL A 155 10.80 -14.49 -6.41
N LYS A 156 11.88 -15.26 -6.54
CA LYS A 156 11.83 -16.73 -6.65
C LYS A 156 11.31 -17.39 -5.37
N GLU A 157 11.76 -16.91 -4.22
CA GLU A 157 11.33 -17.39 -2.90
C GLU A 157 9.85 -17.12 -2.67
N ARG A 158 9.37 -15.91 -3.04
CA ARG A 158 7.94 -15.58 -3.02
C ARG A 158 7.11 -16.56 -3.84
N GLY A 159 7.66 -16.97 -4.98
CA GLY A 159 7.06 -17.95 -5.89
C GLY A 159 5.75 -17.48 -6.54
N GLY A 160 4.98 -18.43 -7.05
CA GLY A 160 3.64 -18.19 -7.59
C GLY A 160 3.62 -17.25 -8.81
N ASP A 161 2.69 -16.29 -8.77
CA ASP A 161 2.46 -15.33 -9.86
C ASP A 161 3.67 -14.43 -10.09
N TRP A 162 4.35 -14.00 -9.03
CA TRP A 162 5.50 -13.10 -9.08
C TRP A 162 6.63 -13.62 -9.97
N LYS A 163 6.98 -14.91 -9.83
CA LYS A 163 8.01 -15.53 -10.67
C LYS A 163 7.58 -15.59 -12.15
N ARG A 164 6.31 -15.86 -12.42
CA ARG A 164 5.77 -15.92 -13.79
C ARG A 164 5.73 -14.54 -14.43
N SER A 165 5.27 -13.54 -13.70
CA SER A 165 5.18 -12.16 -14.16
C SER A 165 6.55 -11.57 -14.46
N LEU A 166 7.56 -11.79 -13.61
CA LEU A 166 8.92 -11.34 -13.91
C LEU A 166 9.45 -11.96 -15.22
N LYS A 167 9.23 -13.26 -15.44
CA LYS A 167 9.61 -13.92 -16.70
C LYS A 167 8.87 -13.31 -17.90
N LYS A 168 7.55 -13.16 -17.79
CA LYS A 168 6.70 -12.55 -18.82
C LYS A 168 7.21 -11.16 -19.21
N MET A 169 7.49 -10.29 -18.24
CA MET A 169 7.97 -8.93 -18.52
C MET A 169 9.34 -8.92 -19.20
N ARG A 170 10.28 -9.78 -18.78
CA ARG A 170 11.57 -9.93 -19.47
C ARG A 170 11.42 -10.34 -20.93
N ASP A 171 10.52 -11.28 -21.21
CA ASP A 171 10.27 -11.73 -22.60
C ASP A 171 9.65 -10.59 -23.44
N LEU A 172 8.74 -9.81 -22.87
CA LEU A 172 8.14 -8.64 -23.52
C LEU A 172 9.18 -7.55 -23.85
N HIS A 173 10.01 -7.16 -22.88
CA HIS A 173 11.04 -6.12 -23.07
C HIS A 173 12.11 -6.56 -24.08
N ARG A 174 12.47 -7.85 -24.13
CA ARG A 174 13.39 -8.39 -25.15
C ARG A 174 12.84 -8.24 -26.57
N LEU A 175 11.56 -8.55 -26.77
CA LEU A 175 10.91 -8.42 -28.09
C LEU A 175 10.87 -6.96 -28.57
N GLN A 176 10.66 -6.02 -27.64
CA GLN A 176 10.65 -4.58 -27.95
C GLN A 176 12.04 -4.06 -28.34
N THR A 177 13.11 -4.56 -27.72
CA THR A 177 14.49 -4.16 -28.07
C THR A 177 15.01 -4.79 -29.38
N ALA A 178 14.35 -5.84 -29.88
CA ALA A 178 14.72 -6.55 -31.10
C ALA A 178 13.98 -6.05 -32.35
N SER A 179 13.03 -5.12 -32.19
CA SER A 179 12.25 -4.47 -33.25
C SER A 179 12.79 -3.08 -33.55
#